data_AF-A0AAE9F0M7-F1
#
_entry.id   AF-A0AAE9F0M7-F1
#
_cell.length_a   1.000
_cell.length_b   1.000
_cell.length_c   1.000
_cell.angle_alpha   90.00
_cell.angle_beta   90.00
_cell.angle_gamma   90.00
#
_symmetry.space_group_name_H-M   'P 1'
#
loop_
_entity.id
_entity.type
_entity.pdbx_description
1 polymer ?
#
loop_
_entity_poly.entity_id
_entity_poly.type
_entity_poly.pdbx_seq_one_letter_code
_entity_poly.pdbx_strand_id
1 'polypeptide(L)'
;MFFRSCWDLPGKKEPEILGTILVAGAHGASLAVKPCTEADKQMTFSCARRLVDFSKKTRHIDIENDDELEKFHRGCEALSDCYEKINHCPDIQDNKESFDEMSTWCSLVKFVTQDMAECEKKVDKKKNLACYKGWSPFDNYVDMKNEKNVQDVCKNFFGNGNCLKKVITEACGTSDWEKLKNKLMSMTDKTKECDFKGII
;
A
#
# COMPACT_ATOMS: atom_id res chain seq x y z
N MET A 1 -10.61 -14.57 -1.77
CA MET A 1 -9.62 -13.71 -1.08
C MET A 1 -10.21 -12.87 0.07
N PHE A 2 -9.71 -13.06 1.28
CA PHE A 2 -9.97 -12.29 2.52
C PHE A 2 -9.89 -10.78 2.28
N PHE A 3 -8.97 -10.45 1.39
CA PHE A 3 -8.69 -9.10 0.99
C PHE A 3 -9.85 -8.54 0.13
N ARG A 4 -10.55 -9.30 -0.72
CA ARG A 4 -11.72 -8.86 -1.57
C ARG A 4 -12.66 -7.80 -0.97
N SER A 5 -13.02 -7.88 0.31
CA SER A 5 -13.96 -6.95 0.96
C SER A 5 -13.38 -5.57 1.31
N CYS A 6 -12.05 -5.40 1.27
CA CYS A 6 -11.41 -4.10 1.49
C CYS A 6 -11.36 -3.25 0.21
N TRP A 7 -11.61 -3.85 -0.96
CA TRP A 7 -11.44 -3.23 -2.28
C TRP A 7 -12.79 -2.90 -2.95
N ASP A 8 -13.84 -3.66 -2.65
CA ASP A 8 -15.20 -3.38 -3.13
C ASP A 8 -15.96 -2.49 -2.13
N LEU A 9 -16.08 -1.18 -2.41
CA LEU A 9 -17.31 -0.35 -2.27
C LEU A 9 -17.03 1.19 -2.46
N PRO A 10 -18.04 1.97 -2.88
CA PRO A 10 -17.90 3.27 -3.56
C PRO A 10 -17.75 4.45 -2.60
N GLY A 11 -17.09 5.52 -3.07
CA GLY A 11 -17.04 6.81 -2.37
C GLY A 11 -15.65 7.40 -2.16
N LYS A 12 -14.69 7.15 -3.07
CA LYS A 12 -13.41 7.87 -3.05
C LYS A 12 -13.68 9.36 -3.27
N LYS A 13 -13.57 10.16 -2.21
CA LYS A 13 -13.32 11.60 -2.34
C LYS A 13 -12.03 11.75 -3.12
N GLU A 14 -12.12 12.44 -4.25
CA GLU A 14 -10.96 12.82 -5.04
C GLU A 14 -10.05 13.69 -4.16
N PRO A 15 -8.77 13.35 -3.97
CA PRO A 15 -7.83 14.35 -3.52
C PRO A 15 -7.67 15.36 -4.65
N GLU A 16 -8.17 16.57 -4.45
CA GLU A 16 -7.88 17.72 -5.32
C GLU A 16 -6.36 17.93 -5.31
N ILE A 17 -5.70 17.54 -6.41
CA ILE A 17 -4.29 17.82 -6.63
C ILE A 17 -4.21 19.32 -6.95
N LEU A 18 -4.06 20.15 -5.91
CA LEU A 18 -3.73 21.57 -6.04
C LEU A 18 -2.32 21.69 -6.60
N GLY A 19 -2.25 21.72 -7.94
CA GLY A 19 -1.03 21.98 -8.68
C GLY A 19 -0.46 23.34 -8.30
N THR A 20 0.66 23.33 -7.57
CA THR A 20 1.44 24.53 -7.29
C THR A 20 2.81 24.35 -7.92
N ILE A 21 3.00 24.99 -9.08
CA ILE A 21 4.31 25.13 -9.72
C ILE A 21 5.06 26.21 -8.94
N LEU A 22 6.07 25.83 -8.15
CA LEU A 22 6.98 26.80 -7.53
C LEU A 22 8.28 26.91 -8.33
N VAL A 23 8.53 28.11 -8.83
CA VAL A 23 9.75 28.51 -9.56
C VAL A 23 10.83 28.95 -8.56
N ALA A 24 12.02 28.39 -8.74
CA ALA A 24 13.39 28.84 -8.40
C ALA A 24 13.69 29.38 -6.99
N GLY A 25 14.65 28.71 -6.32
CA GLY A 25 15.41 29.22 -5.17
C GLY A 25 16.88 28.81 -5.27
N ALA A 26 17.78 29.71 -4.88
CA ALA A 26 19.18 29.76 -5.27
C ALA A 26 20.12 28.74 -4.59
N HIS A 27 21.22 28.48 -5.30
CA HIS A 27 22.39 27.66 -4.99
C HIS A 27 22.83 27.64 -3.51
N GLY A 28 22.74 26.47 -2.89
CA GLY A 28 23.42 26.11 -1.65
C GLY A 28 24.18 24.79 -1.85
N ALA A 29 25.43 24.75 -1.37
CA ALA A 29 26.46 23.75 -1.66
C ALA A 29 25.95 22.28 -1.74
N SER A 30 26.09 21.67 -2.92
CA SER A 30 25.70 20.29 -3.15
C SER A 30 26.79 19.34 -2.67
N LEU A 31 26.45 18.48 -1.69
CA LEU A 31 26.93 17.10 -1.69
C LEU A 31 26.79 16.59 -3.12
N ALA A 32 27.79 15.88 -3.66
CA ALA A 32 27.78 15.42 -5.05
C ALA A 32 26.65 14.39 -5.29
N VAL A 33 25.42 14.89 -5.40
CA VAL A 33 24.27 14.21 -5.98
C VAL A 33 24.60 14.04 -7.44
N LYS A 34 24.60 12.80 -7.95
CA LYS A 34 24.81 12.55 -9.37
C LYS A 34 23.77 13.38 -10.14
N PRO A 35 24.20 14.37 -10.96
CA PRO A 35 23.25 15.14 -11.72
C PRO A 35 22.54 14.23 -12.72
N CYS A 36 21.22 14.39 -12.84
CA CYS A 36 20.44 13.65 -13.82
C CYS A 36 20.89 14.00 -15.23
N THR A 37 21.07 12.98 -16.05
CA THR A 37 21.23 13.15 -17.49
C THR A 37 19.91 13.58 -18.14
N GLU A 38 19.96 14.07 -19.38
CA GLU A 38 18.73 14.38 -20.12
C GLU A 38 17.87 13.12 -20.36
N ALA A 39 18.52 11.96 -20.54
CA ALA A 39 17.84 10.66 -20.60
C ALA A 39 17.16 10.32 -19.27
N ASP A 40 17.79 10.62 -18.13
CA ASP A 40 17.18 10.42 -16.82
C ASP A 40 15.94 11.30 -16.65
N LYS A 41 15.95 12.56 -17.10
CA LYS A 41 14.76 13.42 -17.05
C LYS A 41 13.59 12.86 -17.86
N GLN A 42 13.87 12.38 -19.07
CA GLN A 42 12.84 11.73 -19.90
C GLN A 42 12.30 10.46 -19.24
N MET A 43 13.20 9.67 -18.63
CA MET A 43 12.82 8.48 -17.85
C MET A 43 11.96 8.87 -16.65
N THR A 44 12.32 9.91 -15.89
CA THR A 44 11.56 10.46 -14.76
C THR A 44 10.14 10.83 -15.17
N PHE A 45 9.96 11.55 -16.28
CA PHE A 45 8.63 11.88 -16.79
C PHE A 45 7.81 10.64 -17.18
N SER A 46 8.44 9.69 -17.91
CA SER A 46 7.81 8.41 -18.26
C SER A 46 7.41 7.62 -17.02
N CYS A 47 8.27 7.62 -16.01
CA CYS A 47 8.08 6.99 -14.72
C CYS A 47 6.91 7.57 -13.92
N ALA A 48 6.85 8.89 -13.80
CA ALA A 48 5.73 9.58 -13.17
C ALA A 48 4.40 9.28 -13.90
N ARG A 49 4.42 9.22 -15.24
CA ARG A 49 3.23 8.84 -16.02
C ARG A 49 2.80 7.40 -15.74
N ARG A 50 3.75 6.45 -15.71
CA ARG A 50 3.47 5.05 -15.36
C ARG A 50 2.89 4.93 -13.96
N LEU A 51 3.43 5.68 -13.00
CA LEU A 51 2.90 5.74 -11.64
C LEU A 51 1.45 6.20 -11.64
N VAL A 52 1.13 7.32 -12.32
CA VAL A 52 -0.25 7.81 -12.43
C VAL A 52 -1.18 6.79 -13.10
N ASP A 53 -0.75 6.16 -14.18
CA ASP A 53 -1.55 5.17 -14.91
C ASP A 53 -1.76 3.89 -14.10
N PHE A 54 -0.73 3.43 -13.38
CA PHE A 54 -0.83 2.30 -12.47
C PHE A 54 -1.78 2.62 -11.31
N SER A 55 -1.59 3.75 -10.63
CA SER A 55 -2.45 4.22 -9.53
C SER A 55 -3.91 4.37 -9.95
N LYS A 56 -4.21 4.68 -11.21
CA LYS A 56 -5.59 4.67 -11.73
C LYS A 56 -6.16 3.26 -11.82
N LYS A 57 -5.38 2.31 -12.33
CA LYS A 57 -5.81 0.91 -12.53
C LYS A 57 -5.92 0.15 -11.20
N THR A 58 -5.02 0.37 -10.26
CA THR A 58 -5.05 -0.29 -8.94
C THR A 58 -6.28 0.05 -8.10
N ARG A 59 -6.96 1.17 -8.39
CA ARG A 59 -8.21 1.54 -7.71
C ARG A 59 -9.39 0.61 -8.03
N HIS A 60 -9.29 -0.21 -9.08
CA HIS A 60 -10.37 -1.03 -9.60
C HIS A 60 -9.96 -2.47 -9.90
N ILE A 61 -8.80 -2.91 -9.41
CA ILE A 61 -8.32 -4.27 -9.69
C ILE A 61 -9.21 -5.33 -9.05
N ASP A 62 -9.59 -6.33 -9.84
CA ASP A 62 -10.07 -7.61 -9.34
C ASP A 62 -8.89 -8.57 -9.13
N ILE A 63 -8.41 -8.70 -7.89
CA ILE A 63 -7.32 -9.62 -7.54
C ILE A 63 -7.72 -11.11 -7.61
N GLU A 64 -9.00 -11.42 -7.84
CA GLU A 64 -9.46 -12.80 -8.07
C GLU A 64 -9.48 -13.17 -9.56
N ASN A 65 -9.32 -12.19 -10.44
CA ASN A 65 -9.12 -12.42 -11.86
C ASN A 65 -7.62 -12.58 -12.13
N ASP A 66 -7.22 -13.80 -12.51
CA ASP A 66 -5.80 -14.13 -12.74
C ASP A 66 -5.13 -13.20 -13.77
N ASP A 67 -5.84 -12.81 -14.84
CA ASP A 67 -5.30 -11.90 -15.86
C ASP A 67 -5.10 -10.47 -15.30
N GLU A 68 -6.01 -9.99 -14.45
CA GLU A 68 -5.87 -8.68 -13.80
C GLU A 68 -4.80 -8.68 -12.73
N LEU A 69 -4.73 -9.75 -11.92
CA LEU A 69 -3.69 -9.95 -10.92
C LEU A 69 -2.31 -10.02 -11.57
N GLU A 70 -2.16 -10.74 -12.68
CA GLU A 70 -0.90 -10.80 -13.43
C GLU A 70 -0.51 -9.41 -13.97
N LYS A 71 -1.46 -8.67 -14.57
CA LYS A 71 -1.21 -7.30 -15.05
C LYS A 71 -0.79 -6.37 -13.92
N PHE A 72 -1.35 -6.55 -12.73
CA PHE A 72 -0.95 -5.78 -11.56
C PHE A 72 0.46 -6.11 -11.10
N HIS A 73 0.81 -7.39 -11.00
CA HIS A 73 2.18 -7.79 -10.65
C HIS A 73 3.20 -7.24 -11.65
N ARG A 74 2.93 -7.32 -12.95
CA ARG A 74 3.77 -6.72 -13.99
C ARG A 74 3.87 -5.20 -13.84
N GLY A 75 2.77 -4.54 -13.46
CA GLY A 75 2.75 -3.11 -13.18
C GLY A 75 3.63 -2.74 -11.97
N CYS A 76 3.59 -3.55 -10.91
CA CYS A 76 4.45 -3.40 -9.74
C CYS A 76 5.94 -3.53 -10.10
N GLU A 77 6.31 -4.54 -10.88
CA GLU A 77 7.68 -4.73 -11.35
C GLU A 77 8.14 -3.54 -12.21
N ALA A 78 7.31 -3.11 -13.16
CA ALA A 78 7.62 -1.98 -14.03
C ALA A 78 7.76 -0.65 -13.26
N LEU A 79 7.06 -0.47 -12.15
CA LEU A 79 7.21 0.68 -11.26
C LEU A 79 8.46 0.58 -10.38
N SER A 80 8.78 -0.60 -9.85
CA SER A 80 10.00 -0.81 -9.08
C SER A 80 11.24 -0.54 -9.94
N ASP A 81 11.31 -1.15 -11.12
CA ASP A 81 12.38 -0.95 -12.10
C ASP A 81 12.53 0.53 -12.48
N CYS A 82 11.40 1.21 -12.60
CA CYS A 82 11.33 2.62 -12.91
C CYS A 82 11.95 3.44 -11.79
N TYR A 83 11.49 3.28 -10.55
CA TYR A 83 12.01 4.01 -9.40
C TYR A 83 13.50 3.75 -9.17
N GLU A 84 13.94 2.50 -9.24
CA GLU A 84 15.36 2.13 -9.08
C GLU A 84 16.28 2.83 -10.08
N LYS A 85 15.82 3.03 -11.31
CA LYS A 85 16.61 3.68 -12.37
C LYS A 85 16.75 5.19 -12.20
N ILE A 86 15.85 5.83 -11.46
CA ILE A 86 15.79 7.29 -11.36
C ILE A 86 15.85 7.81 -9.92
N ASN A 87 15.94 6.95 -8.90
CA ASN A 87 15.95 7.38 -7.50
C ASN A 87 17.13 8.30 -7.12
N HIS A 88 18.19 8.34 -7.95
CA HIS A 88 19.30 9.28 -7.81
C HIS A 88 18.91 10.70 -8.24
N CYS A 89 17.80 10.87 -8.95
CA CYS A 89 17.35 12.16 -9.45
C CYS A 89 16.56 12.97 -8.42
N PRO A 90 16.87 14.28 -8.24
CA PRO A 90 16.09 15.14 -7.35
C PRO A 90 14.61 15.21 -7.73
N ASP A 91 14.28 15.33 -9.02
CA ASP A 91 12.90 15.51 -9.50
C ASP A 91 11.98 14.31 -9.19
N ILE A 92 12.52 13.10 -8.98
CA ILE A 92 11.70 11.96 -8.55
C ILE A 92 11.44 11.95 -7.04
N GLN A 93 12.26 12.66 -6.25
CA GLN A 93 12.09 12.72 -4.80
C GLN A 93 10.76 13.38 -4.44
N ASP A 94 10.27 14.33 -5.24
CA ASP A 94 8.95 14.94 -5.09
C ASP A 94 7.80 13.91 -5.23
N ASN A 95 8.04 12.80 -5.95
CA ASN A 95 7.08 11.72 -6.12
C ASN A 95 7.37 10.52 -5.21
N LYS A 96 8.42 10.58 -4.37
CA LYS A 96 8.88 9.45 -3.56
C LYS A 96 7.76 8.84 -2.72
N GLU A 97 6.95 9.68 -2.07
CA GLU A 97 5.85 9.19 -1.24
C GLU A 97 4.84 8.36 -2.05
N SER A 98 4.54 8.77 -3.28
CA SER A 98 3.61 8.04 -4.15
C SER A 98 4.21 6.70 -4.62
N PHE A 99 5.53 6.65 -4.87
CA PHE A 99 6.22 5.39 -5.15
C PHE A 99 6.24 4.47 -3.92
N ASP A 100 6.51 5.01 -2.73
CA ASP A 100 6.52 4.22 -1.48
C ASP A 100 5.12 3.65 -1.18
N GLU A 101 4.07 4.42 -1.42
CA GLU A 101 2.68 3.97 -1.28
C GLU A 101 2.34 2.85 -2.27
N MET A 102 2.69 3.00 -3.56
CA MET A 102 2.46 1.94 -4.53
C MET A 102 3.31 0.71 -4.28
N SER A 103 4.55 0.88 -3.80
CA SER A 103 5.41 -0.24 -3.38
C SER A 103 4.78 -1.01 -2.21
N THR A 104 4.22 -0.28 -1.23
CA THR A 104 3.47 -0.87 -0.12
C THR A 104 2.25 -1.65 -0.62
N TRP A 105 1.52 -1.10 -1.60
CA TRP A 105 0.39 -1.75 -2.23
C TRP A 105 0.77 -3.05 -2.95
N CYS A 106 1.80 -2.99 -3.79
CA CYS A 106 2.39 -4.12 -4.49
C CYS A 106 2.84 -5.22 -3.53
N SER A 107 3.51 -4.82 -2.46
CA SER A 107 4.04 -5.72 -1.45
C SER A 107 2.94 -6.41 -0.66
N LEU A 108 1.82 -5.72 -0.35
CA LEU A 108 0.68 -6.33 0.31
C LEU A 108 -0.04 -7.30 -0.61
N VAL A 109 -0.43 -6.89 -1.82
CA VAL A 109 -1.17 -7.76 -2.75
C VAL A 109 -0.38 -9.03 -3.07
N LYS A 110 0.95 -8.91 -3.30
CA LYS A 110 1.82 -10.08 -3.50
C LYS A 110 1.80 -11.03 -2.30
N PHE A 111 2.00 -10.51 -1.09
CA PHE A 111 1.96 -11.31 0.14
C PHE A 111 0.64 -12.06 0.29
N VAL A 112 -0.47 -11.40 0.00
CA VAL A 112 -1.80 -11.98 0.14
C VAL A 112 -2.06 -13.10 -0.87
N THR A 113 -1.79 -12.80 -2.13
CA THR A 113 -2.14 -13.66 -3.26
C THR A 113 -1.16 -14.82 -3.44
N GLN A 114 0.03 -14.72 -2.84
CA GLN A 114 1.08 -15.75 -2.90
C GLN A 114 1.30 -16.39 -1.53
N ASP A 115 1.77 -15.62 -0.55
CA ASP A 115 2.21 -16.15 0.74
C ASP A 115 1.05 -16.59 1.65
N MET A 116 -0.13 -15.98 1.49
CA MET A 116 -1.35 -16.30 2.25
C MET A 116 -2.39 -17.10 1.44
N ALA A 117 -2.08 -17.47 0.19
CA ALA A 117 -3.04 -18.06 -0.74
C ALA A 117 -3.77 -19.30 -0.18
N GLU A 118 -3.03 -20.19 0.51
CA GLU A 118 -3.60 -21.39 1.12
C GLU A 118 -4.49 -21.08 2.34
N CYS A 119 -4.11 -20.07 3.13
CA CYS A 119 -4.93 -19.63 4.25
C CYS A 119 -6.23 -18.98 3.75
N GLU A 120 -6.15 -18.16 2.70
CA GLU A 120 -7.32 -17.51 2.13
C GLU A 120 -8.40 -18.50 1.64
N LYS A 121 -8.00 -19.66 1.13
CA LYS A 121 -8.93 -20.73 0.73
C LYS A 121 -9.70 -21.31 1.92
N LYS A 122 -9.15 -21.25 3.13
CA LYS A 122 -9.75 -21.82 4.36
C LYS A 122 -10.66 -20.85 5.09
N VAL A 123 -10.47 -19.54 4.91
CA VAL A 123 -11.27 -18.51 5.59
C VAL A 123 -12.69 -18.45 5.00
N ASP A 124 -13.69 -18.77 5.82
CA ASP A 124 -15.10 -18.54 5.46
C ASP A 124 -15.45 -17.05 5.57
N LYS A 125 -15.50 -16.37 4.44
CA LYS A 125 -15.83 -14.94 4.37
C LYS A 125 -17.27 -14.62 4.79
N LYS A 126 -18.23 -15.49 4.44
CA LYS A 126 -19.64 -15.22 4.73
C LYS A 126 -19.88 -15.25 6.24
N LYS A 127 -19.25 -16.21 6.92
CA LYS A 127 -19.27 -16.31 8.38
C LYS A 127 -18.58 -15.12 9.06
N ASN A 128 -17.53 -14.59 8.44
CA ASN A 128 -16.68 -13.56 9.03
C ASN A 128 -16.88 -12.16 8.44
N LEU A 129 -17.96 -11.92 7.68
CA LEU A 129 -18.19 -10.65 6.96
C LEU A 129 -18.10 -9.41 7.85
N ALA A 130 -18.61 -9.49 9.09
CA ALA A 130 -18.56 -8.40 10.06
C ALA A 130 -17.12 -7.95 10.38
N CYS A 131 -16.15 -8.85 10.26
CA CYS A 131 -14.74 -8.57 10.51
C CYS A 131 -14.12 -7.65 9.43
N TYR A 132 -14.61 -7.78 8.20
CA TYR A 132 -14.05 -7.15 7.01
C TYR A 132 -14.84 -5.97 6.49
N LYS A 133 -16.14 -5.90 6.83
CA LYS A 133 -17.04 -4.89 6.27
C LYS A 133 -16.56 -3.48 6.63
N GLY A 134 -16.17 -2.71 5.61
CA GLY A 134 -15.67 -1.35 5.78
C GLY A 134 -14.29 -1.26 6.42
N TRP A 135 -13.58 -2.39 6.54
CA TRP A 135 -12.19 -2.42 6.98
C TRP A 135 -11.28 -2.58 5.76
N SER A 136 -10.20 -1.82 5.74
CA SER A 136 -9.16 -1.95 4.74
C SER A 136 -7.78 -1.71 5.36
N PRO A 137 -6.80 -2.60 5.13
CA PRO A 137 -5.43 -2.39 5.59
C PRO A 137 -4.79 -1.17 4.91
N PHE A 138 -5.34 -0.75 3.76
CA PHE A 138 -4.87 0.42 3.05
C PHE A 138 -5.49 1.71 3.53
N ASP A 139 -6.78 1.70 3.86
CA ASP A 139 -7.39 2.86 4.52
C ASP A 139 -6.65 3.10 5.84
N ASN A 140 -6.29 2.04 6.57
CA ASN A 140 -5.42 2.14 7.75
C ASN A 140 -4.06 2.80 7.43
N TYR A 141 -3.39 2.37 6.36
CA TYR A 141 -2.11 2.95 5.95
C TYR A 141 -2.23 4.44 5.61
N VAL A 142 -3.24 4.82 4.82
CA VAL A 142 -3.50 6.22 4.41
C VAL A 142 -3.89 7.07 5.62
N ASP A 143 -4.84 6.60 6.44
CA ASP A 143 -5.33 7.32 7.60
C ASP A 143 -4.25 7.50 8.66
N MET A 144 -3.36 6.52 8.84
CA MET A 144 -2.22 6.64 9.77
C MET A 144 -1.21 7.72 9.36
N LYS A 145 -1.18 8.16 8.09
CA LYS A 145 -0.36 9.33 7.70
C LYS A 145 -0.86 10.61 8.37
N ASN A 146 -2.15 10.69 8.71
CA ASN A 146 -2.71 11.78 9.49
C ASN A 146 -2.62 11.44 10.99
N GLU A 147 -1.76 12.17 11.72
CA GLU A 147 -1.51 11.93 13.15
C GLU A 147 -2.78 11.97 14.01
N LYS A 148 -3.79 12.73 13.61
CA LYS A 148 -5.07 12.82 14.33
C LYS A 148 -5.87 11.51 14.26
N ASN A 149 -5.64 10.69 13.25
CA ASN A 149 -6.40 9.47 13.00
C ASN A 149 -5.72 8.22 13.61
N VAL A 150 -4.43 8.29 13.95
CA VAL A 150 -3.62 7.12 14.36
C VAL A 150 -4.32 6.28 15.43
N GLN A 151 -4.77 6.90 16.53
CA GLN A 151 -5.40 6.18 17.64
C GLN A 151 -6.75 5.56 17.28
N ASP A 152 -7.49 6.16 16.34
CA ASP A 152 -8.75 5.60 15.86
C ASP A 152 -8.53 4.41 14.93
N VAL A 153 -7.51 4.48 14.06
CA VAL A 153 -7.07 3.35 13.25
C VAL A 153 -6.59 2.20 14.14
N CYS A 154 -5.79 2.47 15.18
CA CYS A 154 -5.27 1.44 16.09
C CYS A 154 -6.39 0.55 16.68
N LYS A 155 -7.57 1.11 16.97
CA LYS A 155 -8.71 0.37 17.55
C LYS A 155 -9.24 -0.76 16.65
N ASN A 156 -9.11 -0.60 15.34
CA ASN A 156 -9.60 -1.56 14.34
C ASN A 156 -8.51 -1.97 13.34
N PHE A 157 -7.24 -1.86 13.75
CA PHE A 157 -6.12 -2.05 12.84
C PHE A 157 -6.16 -3.47 12.23
N PHE A 158 -6.53 -4.46 13.03
CA PHE A 158 -6.65 -5.85 12.61
C PHE A 158 -8.11 -6.28 12.39
N GLY A 159 -8.87 -5.49 11.63
CA GLY A 159 -10.30 -5.72 11.38
C GLY A 159 -11.20 -5.05 12.43
N ASN A 160 -12.50 -5.03 12.16
CA ASN A 160 -13.48 -4.48 13.10
C ASN A 160 -13.39 -5.19 14.46
N GLY A 161 -13.06 -4.46 15.52
CA GLY A 161 -12.82 -5.02 16.86
C GLY A 161 -11.61 -5.98 16.93
N ASN A 162 -10.63 -5.81 16.03
CA ASN A 162 -9.43 -6.63 15.91
C ASN A 162 -9.68 -8.14 15.72
N CYS A 163 -10.78 -8.47 15.08
CA CYS A 163 -11.26 -9.82 14.85
C CYS A 163 -10.32 -10.70 14.00
N LEU A 164 -9.40 -10.12 13.20
CA LEU A 164 -8.56 -10.89 12.26
C LEU A 164 -7.71 -11.95 12.95
N LYS A 165 -7.23 -11.69 14.17
CA LYS A 165 -6.48 -12.68 14.95
C LYS A 165 -7.25 -13.97 15.12
N LYS A 166 -8.51 -13.86 15.54
CA LYS A 166 -9.39 -15.01 15.73
C LYS A 166 -9.67 -15.70 14.40
N VAL A 167 -10.06 -14.94 13.38
CA VAL A 167 -10.45 -15.50 12.08
C VAL A 167 -9.29 -16.29 11.44
N ILE A 168 -8.10 -15.71 11.42
CA ILE A 168 -6.93 -16.36 10.82
C ILE A 168 -6.43 -17.51 11.69
N THR A 169 -6.39 -17.36 13.01
CA THR A 169 -5.94 -18.45 13.90
C THR A 169 -6.87 -19.66 13.81
N GLU A 170 -8.19 -19.46 13.75
CA GLU A 170 -9.15 -20.56 13.63
C GLU A 170 -9.08 -21.26 12.27
N ALA A 171 -8.87 -20.53 11.18
CA ALA A 171 -8.85 -21.09 9.83
C ALA A 171 -7.49 -21.68 9.41
N CYS A 172 -6.40 -21.05 9.85
CA CYS A 172 -5.05 -21.25 9.31
C CYS A 172 -4.00 -21.54 10.39
N GLY A 173 -4.30 -21.20 11.65
CA GLY A 173 -3.39 -21.36 12.77
C GLY A 173 -2.55 -20.13 13.08
N THR A 174 -1.89 -20.15 14.23
CA THR A 174 -1.13 -19.02 14.79
C THR A 174 0.01 -18.57 13.87
N SER A 175 0.65 -19.50 13.14
CA SER A 175 1.77 -19.14 12.25
C SER A 175 1.36 -18.17 11.14
N ASP A 176 0.22 -18.42 10.49
CA ASP A 176 -0.27 -17.54 9.42
C ASP A 176 -0.82 -16.22 9.97
N TRP A 177 -1.36 -16.23 11.20
CA TRP A 177 -1.69 -14.99 11.91
C TRP A 177 -0.45 -14.12 12.12
N GLU A 178 0.64 -14.70 12.63
CA GLU A 178 1.88 -13.96 12.88
C GLU A 178 2.47 -13.38 11.58
N LYS A 179 2.44 -14.11 10.47
CA LYS A 179 2.86 -13.59 9.15
C LYS A 179 2.03 -12.38 8.75
N LEU A 180 0.70 -12.50 8.81
CA LEU A 180 -0.21 -11.42 8.44
C LEU A 180 -0.02 -10.20 9.35
N LYS A 181 0.03 -10.40 10.65
CA LYS A 181 0.25 -9.34 11.65
C LYS A 181 1.53 -8.57 11.33
N ASN A 182 2.64 -9.28 11.16
CA ASN A 182 3.94 -8.67 10.87
C ASN A 182 3.91 -7.92 9.53
N LYS A 183 3.26 -8.48 8.52
CA LYS A 183 3.11 -7.82 7.22
C LYS A 183 2.37 -6.49 7.35
N LEU A 184 1.21 -6.48 8.01
CA LEU A 184 0.41 -5.27 8.20
C LEU A 184 1.16 -4.21 9.01
N MET A 185 1.83 -4.62 10.09
CA MET A 185 2.62 -3.70 10.91
C MET A 185 3.83 -3.13 10.17
N SER A 186 4.41 -3.87 9.23
CA SER A 186 5.55 -3.37 8.43
C SER A 186 5.18 -2.30 7.40
N MET A 187 3.88 -2.06 7.16
CA MET A 187 3.44 -1.09 6.16
C MET A 187 3.70 0.35 6.60
N THR A 188 3.74 0.63 7.90
CA THR A 188 3.97 1.98 8.42
C THR A 188 4.59 1.94 9.81
N ASP A 189 5.55 2.82 10.07
CA ASP A 189 6.16 2.96 11.40
C ASP A 189 5.19 3.51 12.45
N LYS A 190 4.08 4.13 12.02
CA LYS A 190 3.04 4.68 12.91
C LYS A 190 2.37 3.61 13.78
N THR A 191 2.46 2.33 13.41
CA THR A 191 1.96 1.24 14.27
C THR A 191 2.71 1.13 15.60
N LYS A 192 3.91 1.72 15.71
CA LYS A 192 4.67 1.81 16.97
C LYS A 192 3.99 2.71 18.01
N GLU A 193 3.07 3.58 17.57
CA GLU A 193 2.27 4.47 18.43
C GLU A 193 0.98 3.80 18.94
N CYS A 194 0.65 2.60 18.45
CA CYS A 194 -0.51 1.82 18.89
C CYS A 194 -0.18 0.97 20.12
N ASP A 195 -1.06 0.97 21.13
CA ASP A 195 -1.02 -0.03 22.20
C ASP A 195 -1.88 -1.24 21.82
N PHE A 196 -1.23 -2.27 21.27
CA PHE A 196 -1.91 -3.51 20.88
C PHE A 196 -2.01 -4.53 22.03
N LYS A 197 -1.77 -4.16 23.30
CA LYS A 197 -1.89 -5.10 24.43
C LYS A 197 -3.27 -5.78 24.43
N GLY A 198 -3.26 -7.12 24.52
CA GLY A 198 -4.47 -7.94 24.49
C GLY A 198 -5.09 -8.17 23.11
N ILE A 199 -4.58 -7.47 22.07
CA ILE A 199 -4.94 -7.66 20.67
C ILE A 199 -3.91 -8.58 19.98
N ILE A 200 -2.62 -8.30 20.15
CA ILE A 200 -1.52 -9.13 19.61
C ILE A 200 -1.14 -10.28 20.53
#